data_AF-A0A9D8Y9Y4-F1
#
_entry.id   AF-A0A9D8Y9Y4-F1
#
_cell.length_a   1.000
_cell.length_b   1.000
_cell.length_c   1.000
_cell.angle_alpha   90.00
_cell.angle_beta   90.00
_cell.angle_gamma   90.00
#
_symmetry.space_group_name_H-M   'P 1'
#
loop_
_entity.id
_entity.type
_entity.pdbx_description
1 polymer ?
#
loop_
_entity_poly.entity_id
_entity_poly.type
_entity_poly.pdbx_seq_one_letter_code
_entity_poly.pdbx_strand_id
1 'polypeptide(L)'
;MKNATKILLSVLAALGLVILASSFILPDILEPKLRRALIGEFYEQSNEQYQLELASINISIWGREISADSIAVKTTDESLEIKHIKASSILIDGIQWFTLFSQRFPRFRSVTVSEPDAELYTRRISSAKPNPESPSANNSDITLSTFDVFIKSGKGKIVERDGNVVFSLESFDLSAREVNLNTILQGAYVPYLQDLSFSGAGLFWNLEEEFYHFTVDDFAFNKESKAARVEGLSFTPIVPKYDFAKFKGQQLDRFDLTVQSIQMENVDLDSLFIPSINLSNIIIESANLEVFHDKHMPPGPGIRFKPLLNDVAKQFGFSFGIDKLEVKNSNIAYGEHLPGSDNPGFITFADLDATITGFYTAEHPKFGEDSLRLDVMTRFMDASILNVDLAYAVQDKDETHTLKASLNEMDGTVLNGMLVNTAFTRIDRGYIHNLLIDLTLTDSYARGKMWLEYEDLKITALDENDATNTNFKTRLKSLIANTFVMRSDNMGEDMKVAEIDYPRPKDKAIFGYWWKSIQSGLEETIK
;
A
#
# COMPACT_ATOMS: atom_id res chain seq x y z
N MET A 1 64.22 -43.04 -14.82
CA MET A 1 62.94 -42.30 -15.01
C MET A 1 61.70 -43.18 -14.79
N LYS A 2 61.52 -44.32 -15.48
CA LYS A 2 60.30 -45.18 -15.37
C LYS A 2 59.90 -45.62 -13.95
N ASN A 3 60.84 -45.87 -13.04
CA ASN A 3 60.53 -46.31 -11.67
C ASN A 3 60.05 -45.15 -10.76
N ALA A 4 60.59 -43.95 -10.93
CA ALA A 4 60.15 -42.78 -10.17
C ALA A 4 58.72 -42.36 -10.57
N THR A 5 58.38 -42.45 -11.86
CA THR A 5 57.03 -42.17 -12.35
C THR A 5 56.01 -43.20 -11.86
N LYS A 6 56.39 -44.48 -11.76
CA LYS A 6 55.54 -45.54 -11.19
C LYS A 6 55.29 -45.33 -9.69
N ILE A 7 56.34 -44.98 -8.92
CA ILE A 7 56.23 -44.70 -7.49
C ILE A 7 55.32 -43.48 -7.26
N LEU A 8 55.51 -42.41 -8.03
CA LEU A 8 54.65 -41.23 -7.98
C LEU A 8 53.19 -41.57 -8.28
N LEU A 9 52.91 -42.35 -9.34
CA LEU A 9 51.54 -42.79 -9.66
C LEU A 9 50.92 -43.67 -8.56
N SER A 10 51.69 -44.57 -7.96
CA SER A 10 51.19 -45.41 -6.85
C SER A 10 50.91 -44.60 -5.58
N VAL A 11 51.72 -43.58 -5.29
CA VAL A 11 51.49 -42.67 -4.16
C VAL A 11 50.25 -41.82 -4.42
N LEU A 12 50.08 -41.29 -5.62
CA LEU A 12 48.88 -40.54 -6.01
C LEU A 12 47.62 -41.40 -6.00
N ALA A 13 47.70 -42.66 -6.44
CA ALA A 13 46.58 -43.61 -6.41
C ALA A 13 46.22 -44.02 -4.97
N ALA A 14 47.21 -44.24 -4.10
CA ALA A 14 46.99 -44.52 -2.69
C ALA A 14 46.39 -43.31 -1.96
N LEU A 15 46.89 -42.09 -2.25
CA LEU A 15 46.28 -40.86 -1.75
C LEU A 15 44.84 -40.74 -2.24
N GLY A 16 44.61 -40.96 -3.53
CA GLY A 16 43.26 -40.94 -4.13
C GLY A 16 42.30 -41.92 -3.46
N LEU A 17 42.75 -43.14 -3.17
CA LEU A 17 41.96 -44.15 -2.45
C LEU A 17 41.70 -43.77 -0.99
N VAL A 18 42.68 -43.18 -0.29
CA VAL A 18 42.49 -42.69 1.08
C VAL A 18 41.51 -41.53 1.12
N ILE A 19 41.57 -40.60 0.15
CA ILE A 19 40.65 -39.48 0.06
C ILE A 19 39.24 -39.96 -0.35
N LEU A 20 39.14 -40.93 -1.25
CA LEU A 20 37.87 -41.58 -1.59
C LEU A 20 37.27 -42.30 -0.37
N ALA A 21 38.04 -43.17 0.30
CA ALA A 21 37.57 -43.88 1.48
C ALA A 21 37.19 -42.92 2.62
N SER A 22 37.99 -41.87 2.87
CA SER A 22 37.67 -40.87 3.88
C SER A 22 36.38 -40.12 3.52
N SER A 23 36.11 -39.84 2.25
CA SER A 23 34.87 -39.17 1.85
C SER A 23 33.59 -39.97 2.07
N PHE A 24 33.67 -41.30 2.10
CA PHE A 24 32.51 -42.15 2.44
C PHE A 24 32.38 -42.36 3.96
N ILE A 25 33.49 -42.41 4.68
CA ILE A 25 33.50 -42.72 6.12
C ILE A 25 33.30 -41.46 7.00
N LEU A 26 33.84 -40.31 6.60
CA LEU A 26 33.74 -39.07 7.39
C LEU A 26 32.31 -38.61 7.63
N PRO A 27 31.39 -38.60 6.64
CA PRO A 27 30.01 -38.16 6.83
C PRO A 27 29.31 -38.93 7.95
N ASP A 28 29.41 -40.25 7.95
CA ASP A 28 28.78 -41.13 8.96
C ASP A 28 29.32 -40.89 10.39
N ILE A 29 30.59 -40.48 10.51
CA ILE A 29 31.21 -40.15 11.80
C ILE A 29 30.86 -38.73 12.25
N LEU A 30 30.73 -37.79 11.31
CA LEU A 30 30.54 -36.37 11.58
C LEU A 30 29.06 -36.02 11.82
N GLU A 31 28.12 -36.63 11.08
CA GLU A 31 26.67 -36.39 11.20
C GLU A 31 26.19 -36.41 12.66
N PRO A 32 26.40 -37.48 13.46
CA PRO A 32 25.81 -37.55 14.78
C PRO A 32 26.46 -36.60 15.78
N LYS A 33 27.69 -36.13 15.50
CA LYS A 33 28.37 -35.11 16.30
C LYS A 33 27.88 -33.71 15.93
N LEU A 34 27.78 -33.42 14.64
CA LEU A 34 27.31 -32.14 14.12
C LEU A 34 25.85 -31.90 14.51
N ARG A 35 24.99 -32.91 14.36
CA ARG A 35 23.59 -32.85 14.78
C ARG A 35 23.44 -32.52 16.25
N ARG A 36 24.17 -33.23 17.12
CA ARG A 36 24.14 -32.96 18.58
C ARG A 36 24.66 -31.57 18.92
N ALA A 37 25.75 -31.14 18.29
CA ALA A 37 26.32 -29.81 18.50
C ALA A 37 25.34 -28.71 18.05
N LEU A 38 24.71 -28.84 16.90
CA LEU A 38 23.73 -27.88 16.39
C LEU A 38 22.49 -27.78 17.28
N ILE A 39 21.94 -28.92 17.72
CA ILE A 39 20.78 -28.93 18.63
C ILE A 39 21.14 -28.28 19.97
N GLY A 40 22.31 -28.60 20.53
CA GLY A 40 22.78 -28.02 21.79
C GLY A 40 23.04 -26.52 21.71
N GLU A 41 23.80 -26.08 20.70
CA GLU A 41 24.10 -24.66 20.48
C GLU A 41 22.81 -23.87 20.21
N PHE A 42 21.88 -24.40 19.41
CA PHE A 42 20.59 -23.73 19.18
C PHE A 42 19.81 -23.56 20.48
N TYR A 43 19.74 -24.61 21.32
CA TYR A 43 19.05 -24.55 22.60
C TYR A 43 19.65 -23.46 23.52
N GLU A 44 20.98 -23.39 23.62
CA GLU A 44 21.68 -22.35 24.39
C GLU A 44 21.46 -20.94 23.83
N GLN A 45 21.64 -20.74 22.51
CA GLN A 45 21.46 -19.44 21.85
C GLN A 45 20.01 -18.96 21.90
N SER A 46 19.06 -19.89 22.03
CA SER A 46 17.64 -19.58 22.21
C SER A 46 17.25 -19.25 23.66
N ASN A 47 18.22 -19.11 24.57
CA ASN A 47 18.01 -18.99 26.02
C ASN A 47 17.14 -20.13 26.58
N GLU A 48 17.30 -21.35 26.05
CA GLU A 48 16.56 -22.55 26.46
C GLU A 48 15.04 -22.51 26.16
N GLN A 49 14.59 -21.56 25.34
CA GLN A 49 13.18 -21.34 25.07
C GLN A 49 12.65 -22.16 23.88
N TYR A 50 13.54 -22.58 22.98
CA TYR A 50 13.19 -23.27 21.75
C TYR A 50 13.99 -24.56 21.56
N GLN A 51 13.33 -25.57 21.02
CA GLN A 51 13.92 -26.86 20.70
C GLN A 51 14.02 -27.02 19.18
N LEU A 52 15.20 -27.43 18.71
CA LEU A 52 15.45 -27.75 17.31
C LEU A 52 15.34 -29.26 17.08
N GLU A 53 14.46 -29.65 16.19
CA GLU A 53 14.35 -31.01 15.65
C GLU A 53 14.83 -31.01 14.19
N LEU A 54 15.58 -32.04 13.81
CA LEU A 54 15.97 -32.31 12.43
C LEU A 54 16.11 -33.83 12.22
N ALA A 55 15.78 -34.34 11.03
CA ALA A 55 15.77 -35.79 10.76
C ALA A 55 17.18 -36.36 10.64
N SER A 56 17.94 -35.87 9.67
CA SER A 56 19.33 -36.25 9.39
C SER A 56 20.08 -35.09 8.73
N ILE A 57 21.40 -35.06 8.91
CA ILE A 57 22.27 -34.14 8.18
C ILE A 57 23.06 -34.94 7.15
N ASN A 58 22.93 -34.59 5.88
CA ASN A 58 23.78 -35.12 4.83
C ASN A 58 24.99 -34.20 4.63
N ILE A 59 26.20 -34.78 4.63
CA ILE A 59 27.44 -34.04 4.44
C ILE A 59 28.13 -34.61 3.19
N SER A 60 28.11 -33.85 2.10
CA SER A 60 28.79 -34.19 0.86
C SER A 60 30.12 -33.44 0.76
N ILE A 61 31.21 -34.09 1.14
CA ILE A 61 32.55 -33.46 1.12
C ILE A 61 32.96 -33.10 -0.31
N TRP A 62 32.78 -34.02 -1.26
CA TRP A 62 33.10 -33.79 -2.67
C TRP A 62 32.09 -32.91 -3.40
N GLY A 63 30.80 -33.08 -3.10
CA GLY A 63 29.75 -32.19 -3.61
C GLY A 63 29.86 -30.78 -3.06
N ARG A 64 30.57 -30.61 -1.93
CA ARG A 64 30.75 -29.34 -1.19
C ARG A 64 29.43 -28.81 -0.66
N GLU A 65 28.63 -29.71 -0.12
CA GLU A 65 27.27 -29.44 0.32
C GLU A 65 27.03 -30.01 1.72
N ILE A 66 26.21 -29.33 2.51
CA ILE A 66 25.56 -29.86 3.71
C ILE A 66 24.06 -29.64 3.54
N SER A 67 23.26 -30.69 3.67
CA SER A 67 21.80 -30.55 3.74
C SER A 67 21.25 -31.10 5.05
N ALA A 68 20.19 -30.48 5.55
CA ALA A 68 19.38 -31.00 6.64
C ALA A 68 17.93 -31.11 6.15
N ASP A 69 17.27 -32.19 6.52
CA ASP A 69 15.88 -32.46 6.14
C ASP A 69 14.95 -32.41 7.35
N SER A 70 13.70 -32.01 7.10
CA SER A 70 12.63 -31.94 8.11
C SER A 70 13.05 -31.16 9.35
N ILE A 71 13.42 -29.89 9.17
CA ILE A 71 13.78 -28.99 10.25
C ILE A 71 12.50 -28.50 10.92
N ALA A 72 12.43 -28.55 12.24
CA ALA A 72 11.36 -27.95 13.02
C ALA A 72 11.91 -27.28 14.28
N VAL A 73 11.57 -26.01 14.46
CA VAL A 73 11.75 -25.28 15.71
C VAL A 73 10.41 -25.29 16.44
N LYS A 74 10.40 -25.82 17.65
CA LYS A 74 9.22 -25.88 18.51
C LYS A 74 9.50 -25.21 19.84
N THR A 75 8.45 -24.73 20.48
CA THR A 75 8.47 -24.41 21.89
C THR A 75 7.30 -25.07 22.58
N THR A 76 7.44 -25.30 23.89
CA THR A 76 6.33 -25.73 24.76
C THR A 76 5.73 -24.54 25.51
N ASP A 77 6.38 -23.39 25.46
CA ASP A 77 5.92 -22.17 26.10
C ASP A 77 5.05 -21.38 25.13
N GLU A 78 3.74 -21.51 25.32
CA GLU A 78 2.76 -20.75 24.56
C GLU A 78 2.87 -19.24 24.77
N SER A 79 3.63 -18.73 25.75
CA SER A 79 3.83 -17.29 25.93
C SER A 79 4.79 -16.69 24.90
N LEU A 80 5.59 -17.50 24.22
CA LEU A 80 6.55 -17.03 23.23
C LEU A 80 5.89 -16.60 21.92
N GLU A 81 6.64 -15.86 21.11
CA GLU A 81 6.17 -15.27 19.85
C GLU A 81 6.20 -16.26 18.70
N ILE A 82 7.21 -17.12 18.65
CA ILE A 82 7.32 -18.13 17.59
C ILE A 82 6.54 -19.36 18.04
N LYS A 83 5.42 -19.65 17.39
CA LYS A 83 4.64 -20.87 17.67
C LYS A 83 5.34 -22.09 17.09
N HIS A 84 5.68 -22.03 15.80
CA HIS A 84 6.57 -22.99 15.17
C HIS A 84 7.19 -22.43 13.90
N ILE A 85 8.38 -22.94 13.56
CA ILE A 85 9.02 -22.74 12.26
C ILE A 85 9.41 -24.11 11.75
N LYS A 86 9.08 -24.43 10.51
CA LYS A 86 9.45 -25.68 9.85
C LYS A 86 10.07 -25.38 8.49
N ALA A 87 10.86 -26.31 7.99
CA ALA A 87 11.31 -26.32 6.60
C ALA A 87 11.50 -27.76 6.12
N SER A 88 11.14 -28.03 4.87
CA SER A 88 11.35 -29.35 4.26
C SER A 88 12.84 -29.67 4.16
N SER A 89 13.66 -28.69 3.76
CA SER A 89 15.11 -28.83 3.79
C SER A 89 15.85 -27.49 3.87
N ILE A 90 17.07 -27.55 4.39
CA ILE A 90 18.06 -26.47 4.31
C ILE A 90 19.30 -27.04 3.62
N LEU A 91 19.77 -26.37 2.57
CA LEU A 91 20.97 -26.72 1.82
C LEU A 91 21.99 -25.59 1.91
N ILE A 92 23.18 -25.90 2.41
CA ILE A 92 24.37 -25.06 2.33
C ILE A 92 25.23 -25.62 1.20
N ASP A 93 25.50 -24.82 0.18
CA ASP A 93 26.22 -25.24 -1.03
C ASP A 93 27.51 -24.44 -1.26
N GLY A 94 28.45 -25.02 -2.03
CA GLY A 94 29.71 -24.41 -2.43
C GLY A 94 30.73 -24.31 -1.30
N ILE A 95 30.65 -25.19 -0.30
CA ILE A 95 31.49 -25.17 0.90
C ILE A 95 32.98 -25.30 0.53
N GLN A 96 33.79 -24.39 1.03
CA GLN A 96 35.24 -24.37 0.86
C GLN A 96 35.92 -25.02 2.08
N TRP A 97 35.88 -26.35 2.18
CA TRP A 97 36.33 -27.09 3.36
C TRP A 97 37.74 -26.75 3.86
N PHE A 98 38.67 -26.43 2.95
CA PHE A 98 40.04 -26.06 3.30
C PHE A 98 40.15 -24.75 4.08
N THR A 99 39.12 -23.90 4.08
CA THR A 99 39.09 -22.66 4.89
C THR A 99 39.02 -22.95 6.40
N LEU A 100 38.61 -24.17 6.80
CA LEU A 100 38.65 -24.61 8.20
C LEU A 100 40.07 -24.67 8.79
N PHE A 101 41.12 -24.68 7.95
CA PHE A 101 42.50 -24.61 8.45
C PHE A 101 42.91 -23.21 8.94
N SER A 102 42.16 -22.17 8.56
CA SER A 102 42.48 -20.78 8.89
C SER A 102 41.32 -20.01 9.54
N GLN A 103 40.10 -20.55 9.52
CA GLN A 103 38.89 -19.90 10.05
C GLN A 103 38.05 -20.90 10.86
N ARG A 104 37.26 -20.39 11.80
CA ARG A 104 36.38 -21.21 12.67
C ARG A 104 35.23 -21.86 11.90
N PHE A 105 34.75 -21.20 10.83
CA PHE A 105 33.66 -21.68 9.99
C PHE A 105 34.12 -21.73 8.53
N PRO A 106 33.67 -22.72 7.74
CA PRO A 106 34.02 -22.78 6.34
C PRO A 106 33.26 -21.68 5.57
N ARG A 107 33.90 -21.11 4.56
CA ARG A 107 33.18 -20.27 3.58
C ARG A 107 32.26 -21.15 2.74
N PHE A 108 31.11 -20.63 2.35
CA PHE A 108 30.16 -21.30 1.46
C PHE A 108 29.55 -20.29 0.49
N ARG A 109 28.96 -20.79 -0.60
CA ARG A 109 28.41 -19.96 -1.67
C ARG A 109 27.01 -19.50 -1.33
N SER A 110 26.15 -20.41 -0.89
CA SER A 110 24.73 -20.13 -0.76
C SER A 110 24.04 -20.97 0.30
N VAL A 111 22.94 -20.43 0.81
CA VAL A 111 21.96 -21.13 1.66
C VAL A 111 20.62 -21.15 0.93
N THR A 112 20.05 -22.33 0.75
CA THR A 112 18.69 -22.52 0.23
C THR A 112 17.81 -23.11 1.31
N VAL A 113 16.68 -22.49 1.59
CA VAL A 113 15.63 -23.00 2.47
C VAL A 113 14.42 -23.36 1.61
N SER A 114 14.02 -24.63 1.63
CA SER A 114 12.92 -25.14 0.83
C SER A 114 11.67 -25.33 1.69
N GLU A 115 10.55 -24.80 1.21
CA GLU A 115 9.23 -24.86 1.84
C GLU A 115 9.25 -24.45 3.33
N PRO A 116 9.85 -23.30 3.71
CA PRO A 116 9.73 -22.84 5.07
C PRO A 116 8.27 -22.50 5.41
N ASP A 117 7.83 -22.88 6.60
CA ASP A 117 6.50 -22.61 7.15
C ASP A 117 6.65 -22.02 8.55
N ALA A 118 6.26 -20.77 8.71
CA ALA A 118 6.35 -20.05 9.98
C ALA A 118 4.97 -19.64 10.50
N GLU A 119 4.67 -20.02 11.74
CA GLU A 119 3.50 -19.53 12.47
C GLU A 119 3.96 -18.76 13.70
N LEU A 120 3.57 -17.48 13.76
CA LEU A 120 3.94 -16.55 14.84
C LEU A 120 2.68 -16.06 15.54
N TYR A 121 2.79 -15.77 16.83
CA TYR A 121 1.76 -15.04 17.57
C TYR A 121 1.95 -13.53 17.42
N THR A 122 0.84 -12.81 17.30
CA THR A 122 0.86 -11.34 17.22
C THR A 122 1.49 -10.73 18.47
N ARG A 123 2.33 -9.71 18.30
CA ARG A 123 2.72 -8.80 19.39
C ARG A 123 1.56 -7.84 19.63
N ARG A 124 1.17 -7.61 20.89
CA ARG A 124 0.32 -6.44 21.19
C ARG A 124 1.09 -5.20 20.75
N ILE A 125 0.68 -4.58 19.65
CA ILE A 125 1.21 -3.30 19.20
C ILE A 125 0.72 -2.24 20.20
N SER A 126 1.50 -2.04 21.27
CA SER A 126 1.31 -0.87 22.12
C SER A 126 1.66 0.36 21.30
N SER A 127 0.77 1.36 21.29
CA SER A 127 0.92 2.65 20.59
C SER A 127 2.08 3.52 21.09
N ALA A 128 2.94 2.97 21.95
CA ALA A 128 4.17 3.61 22.39
C ALA A 128 5.16 3.65 21.22
N LYS A 129 5.71 4.83 20.94
CA LYS A 129 6.86 5.00 20.03
C LYS A 129 7.89 3.90 20.33
N PRO A 130 8.48 3.22 19.33
CA PRO A 130 9.53 2.26 19.57
C PRO A 130 10.65 2.97 20.34
N ASN A 131 10.93 2.52 21.56
CA ASN A 131 12.15 2.92 22.23
C ASN A 131 13.28 2.18 21.48
N PRO A 132 14.30 2.86 20.93
CA PRO A 132 15.33 2.23 20.12
C PRO A 132 16.35 1.43 20.94
N GLU A 133 15.95 0.92 22.11
CA GLU A 133 16.74 -0.04 22.87
C GLU A 133 16.38 -1.44 22.40
N SER A 134 16.95 -1.82 21.25
CA SER A 134 17.09 -3.23 20.90
C SER A 134 17.82 -3.95 22.04
N PRO A 135 17.39 -5.15 22.46
CA PRO A 135 18.21 -5.95 23.35
C PRO A 135 19.56 -6.16 22.66
N SER A 136 20.64 -5.77 23.34
CA SER A 136 21.99 -6.03 22.86
C SER A 136 22.14 -7.55 22.71
N ALA A 137 22.02 -8.05 21.49
CA ALA A 137 22.46 -9.38 21.16
C ALA A 137 23.94 -9.43 21.53
N ASN A 138 24.28 -10.31 22.48
CA ASN A 138 25.65 -10.50 22.92
C ASN A 138 26.53 -10.66 21.68
N ASN A 139 27.57 -9.82 21.57
CA ASN A 139 28.58 -9.86 20.53
C ASN A 139 29.22 -11.25 20.47
N SER A 140 28.66 -12.13 19.66
CA SER A 140 29.41 -13.22 19.09
C SER A 140 30.14 -12.64 17.88
N ASP A 141 31.47 -12.50 17.97
CA ASP A 141 32.39 -12.15 16.87
C ASP A 141 32.40 -13.24 15.77
N ILE A 142 31.23 -13.67 15.30
CA ILE A 142 31.08 -14.61 14.20
C ILE A 142 31.14 -13.78 12.92
N THR A 143 32.34 -13.62 12.38
CA THR A 143 32.54 -13.06 11.04
C THR A 143 32.25 -14.13 9.99
N LEU A 144 30.98 -14.33 9.66
CA LEU A 144 30.57 -15.11 8.50
C LEU A 144 30.90 -14.34 7.21
N SER A 145 31.39 -15.03 6.19
CA SER A 145 31.54 -14.47 4.84
C SER A 145 30.18 -14.09 4.26
N THR A 146 30.17 -13.23 3.23
CA THR A 146 28.96 -13.00 2.43
C THR A 146 28.58 -14.27 1.66
N PHE A 147 27.28 -14.50 1.46
CA PHE A 147 26.75 -15.66 0.72
C PHE A 147 25.38 -15.34 0.13
N ASP A 148 24.94 -16.15 -0.83
CA ASP A 148 23.64 -15.99 -1.46
C ASP A 148 22.54 -16.68 -0.64
N VAL A 149 21.36 -16.06 -0.53
CA VAL A 149 20.20 -16.61 0.18
C VAL A 149 19.09 -16.89 -0.82
N PHE A 150 18.54 -18.10 -0.73
CA PHE A 150 17.37 -18.51 -1.50
C PHE A 150 16.31 -19.08 -0.55
N ILE A 151 15.09 -18.57 -0.65
CA ILE A 151 13.90 -19.19 -0.06
C ILE A 151 13.02 -19.64 -1.20
N LYS A 152 12.61 -20.91 -1.17
CA LYS A 152 11.77 -21.51 -2.20
C LYS A 152 10.43 -21.94 -1.62
N SER A 153 9.34 -21.44 -2.18
CA SER A 153 7.96 -21.83 -1.82
C SER A 153 7.68 -21.73 -0.32
N GLY A 154 8.17 -20.66 0.30
CA GLY A 154 7.92 -20.36 1.71
C GLY A 154 6.48 -19.94 1.95
N LYS A 155 6.01 -20.09 3.17
CA LYS A 155 4.70 -19.62 3.62
C LYS A 155 4.75 -19.22 5.08
N GLY A 156 3.76 -18.46 5.52
CA GLY A 156 3.66 -18.17 6.93
C GLY A 156 2.41 -17.41 7.30
N LYS A 157 2.14 -17.37 8.60
CA LYS A 157 1.01 -16.63 9.15
C LYS A 157 1.31 -16.10 10.54
N ILE A 158 0.72 -14.96 10.85
CA ILE A 158 0.68 -14.36 12.18
C ILE A 158 -0.74 -14.54 12.69
N VAL A 159 -0.87 -15.15 13.87
CA VAL A 159 -2.16 -15.44 14.51
C VAL A 159 -2.28 -14.75 15.86
N GLU A 160 -3.49 -14.43 16.24
CA GLU A 160 -3.82 -14.05 17.60
C GLU A 160 -3.78 -15.26 18.54
N ARG A 161 -3.83 -14.98 19.85
CA ARG A 161 -3.79 -16.04 20.87
C ARG A 161 -5.04 -16.92 20.87
N ASP A 162 -6.16 -16.41 20.39
CA ASP A 162 -7.41 -17.15 20.22
C ASP A 162 -7.48 -17.93 18.90
N GLY A 163 -6.50 -17.75 18.01
CA GLY A 163 -6.37 -18.44 16.74
C GLY A 163 -6.76 -17.62 15.51
N ASN A 164 -7.25 -16.39 15.66
CA ASN A 164 -7.61 -15.54 14.53
C ASN A 164 -6.37 -15.20 13.67
N VAL A 165 -6.49 -15.25 12.35
CA VAL A 165 -5.38 -14.92 11.44
C VAL A 165 -5.32 -13.41 11.27
N VAL A 166 -4.18 -12.81 11.65
CA VAL A 166 -3.92 -11.38 11.46
C VAL A 166 -3.26 -11.14 10.11
N PHE A 167 -2.31 -11.99 9.75
CA PHE A 167 -1.57 -11.89 8.50
C PHE A 167 -1.30 -13.31 7.98
N SER A 168 -1.37 -13.52 6.68
CA SER A 168 -0.89 -14.75 6.06
C SER A 168 -0.33 -14.49 4.67
N LEU A 169 0.60 -15.35 4.29
CA LEU A 169 1.19 -15.41 2.97
C LEU A 169 1.24 -16.87 2.55
N GLU A 170 0.50 -17.23 1.50
CA GLU A 170 0.34 -18.61 1.05
C GLU A 170 1.59 -19.16 0.37
N SER A 171 2.26 -18.32 -0.42
CA SER A 171 3.53 -18.67 -1.04
C SER A 171 4.44 -17.46 -1.21
N PHE A 172 5.75 -17.66 -1.06
CA PHE A 172 6.76 -16.71 -1.47
C PHE A 172 8.09 -17.37 -1.84
N ASP A 173 8.78 -16.75 -2.78
CA ASP A 173 10.15 -17.02 -3.14
C ASP A 173 10.97 -15.76 -2.89
N LEU A 174 12.22 -15.95 -2.44
CA LEU A 174 13.15 -14.86 -2.22
C LEU A 174 14.54 -15.28 -2.71
N SER A 175 15.21 -14.38 -3.41
CA SER A 175 16.63 -14.50 -3.73
C SER A 175 17.37 -13.23 -3.38
N ALA A 176 18.54 -13.35 -2.76
CA ALA A 176 19.44 -12.24 -2.51
C ALA A 176 20.89 -12.70 -2.65
N ARG A 177 21.76 -11.86 -3.22
CA ARG A 177 23.19 -12.13 -3.36
C ARG A 177 24.02 -11.35 -2.34
N GLU A 178 25.21 -11.88 -2.08
CA GLU A 178 26.22 -11.25 -1.22
C GLU A 178 25.70 -10.84 0.18
N VAL A 179 24.80 -11.63 0.74
CA VAL A 179 24.17 -11.35 2.03
C VAL A 179 25.19 -11.43 3.16
N ASN A 180 25.28 -10.37 3.97
CA ASN A 180 26.05 -10.36 5.19
C ASN A 180 25.13 -10.61 6.39
N LEU A 181 25.27 -11.79 7.03
CA LEU A 181 24.48 -12.16 8.21
C LEU A 181 24.57 -11.16 9.34
N ASN A 182 25.77 -10.61 9.61
CA ASN A 182 25.96 -9.66 10.71
C ASN A 182 25.18 -8.37 10.44
N THR A 183 25.12 -7.95 9.18
CA THR A 183 24.35 -6.79 8.75
C THR A 183 22.84 -7.02 8.97
N ILE A 184 22.31 -8.20 8.60
CA ILE A 184 20.91 -8.56 8.86
C ILE A 184 20.62 -8.62 10.38
N LEU A 185 21.49 -9.29 11.15
CA LEU A 185 21.31 -9.47 12.60
C LEU A 185 21.40 -8.13 13.36
N GLN A 186 22.13 -7.15 12.83
CA GLN A 186 22.19 -5.79 13.36
C GLN A 186 21.01 -4.91 12.92
N GLY A 187 20.01 -5.47 12.23
CA GLY A 187 18.79 -4.78 11.84
C GLY A 187 18.90 -4.00 10.54
N ALA A 188 19.85 -4.34 9.66
CA ALA A 188 19.89 -3.71 8.34
C ALA A 188 18.64 -4.03 7.53
N TYR A 189 18.15 -3.02 6.83
CA TYR A 189 16.95 -3.12 6.01
C TYR A 189 17.19 -4.05 4.81
N VAL A 190 16.32 -5.05 4.68
CA VAL A 190 16.29 -6.04 3.57
C VAL A 190 16.37 -5.41 2.17
N PRO A 191 15.77 -4.24 1.88
CA PRO A 191 15.94 -3.51 0.61
C PRO A 191 17.39 -3.30 0.13
N TYR A 192 18.38 -3.28 1.03
CA TYR A 192 19.78 -3.03 0.68
C TYR A 192 20.55 -4.30 0.25
N LEU A 193 19.91 -5.46 0.25
CA LEU A 193 20.54 -6.67 -0.27
C LEU A 193 20.83 -6.53 -1.78
N GLN A 194 21.96 -7.09 -2.21
CA GLN A 194 22.30 -7.10 -3.63
C GLN A 194 21.41 -8.09 -4.38
N ASP A 195 20.96 -7.70 -5.58
CA ASP A 195 20.14 -8.54 -6.47
C ASP A 195 18.93 -9.17 -5.80
N LEU A 196 18.30 -8.40 -4.92
CA LEU A 196 17.09 -8.81 -4.25
C LEU A 196 15.99 -9.05 -5.29
N SER A 197 15.44 -10.25 -5.28
CA SER A 197 14.15 -10.55 -5.91
C SER A 197 13.25 -11.23 -4.91
N PHE A 198 11.96 -10.89 -4.95
CA PHE A 198 10.95 -11.58 -4.19
C PHE A 198 9.67 -11.68 -4.99
N SER A 199 8.96 -12.77 -4.84
CA SER A 199 7.63 -12.97 -5.39
C SER A 199 6.78 -13.74 -4.40
N GLY A 200 5.47 -13.55 -4.44
CA GLY A 200 4.58 -14.31 -3.60
C GLY A 200 3.14 -14.18 -4.04
N ALA A 201 2.30 -14.98 -3.41
CA ALA A 201 0.87 -15.04 -3.70
C ALA A 201 0.05 -15.29 -2.42
N GLY A 202 -1.22 -14.91 -2.47
CA GLY A 202 -2.18 -15.10 -1.39
C GLY A 202 -1.79 -14.34 -0.12
N LEU A 203 -1.45 -13.05 -0.27
CA LEU A 203 -1.25 -12.18 0.88
C LEU A 203 -2.63 -11.79 1.44
N PHE A 204 -2.79 -11.96 2.74
CA PHE A 204 -3.95 -11.51 3.48
C PHE A 204 -3.49 -10.79 4.75
N TRP A 205 -4.11 -9.65 5.03
CA TRP A 205 -3.87 -8.89 6.25
C TRP A 205 -5.19 -8.32 6.79
N ASN A 206 -5.51 -8.66 8.03
CA ASN A 206 -6.58 -8.05 8.80
C ASN A 206 -6.09 -6.74 9.46
N LEU A 207 -6.61 -5.60 9.01
CA LEU A 207 -6.17 -4.25 9.40
C LEU A 207 -7.17 -3.57 10.36
N GLU A 208 -6.65 -2.57 11.11
CA GLU A 208 -7.41 -1.62 11.93
C GLU A 208 -8.44 -2.23 12.91
N GLU A 209 -8.02 -3.02 13.90
CA GLU A 209 -8.96 -3.65 14.86
C GLU A 209 -10.08 -4.45 14.15
N GLU A 210 -9.74 -5.12 13.04
CA GLU A 210 -10.66 -5.98 12.26
C GLU A 210 -11.73 -5.22 11.45
N PHE A 211 -11.38 -4.04 10.93
CA PHE A 211 -12.29 -3.28 10.06
C PHE A 211 -12.14 -3.58 8.58
N TYR A 212 -10.94 -3.95 8.16
CA TYR A 212 -10.59 -4.12 6.76
C TYR A 212 -9.78 -5.38 6.53
N HIS A 213 -10.10 -6.09 5.46
CA HIS A 213 -9.20 -7.04 4.84
C HIS A 213 -8.41 -6.32 3.75
N PHE A 214 -7.09 -6.49 3.80
CA PHE A 214 -6.20 -6.17 2.71
C PHE A 214 -5.69 -7.47 2.10
N THR A 215 -5.91 -7.66 0.80
CA THR A 215 -5.43 -8.84 0.08
C THR A 215 -4.65 -8.46 -1.16
N VAL A 216 -3.71 -9.34 -1.53
CA VAL A 216 -3.01 -9.30 -2.81
C VAL A 216 -2.91 -10.73 -3.33
N ASP A 217 -3.39 -10.95 -4.56
CA ASP A 217 -3.37 -12.27 -5.19
C ASP A 217 -1.95 -12.67 -5.56
N ASP A 218 -1.23 -11.81 -6.28
CA ASP A 218 0.16 -12.02 -6.66
C ASP A 218 0.97 -10.73 -6.54
N PHE A 219 2.24 -10.85 -6.15
CA PHE A 219 3.19 -9.75 -6.21
C PHE A 219 4.58 -10.24 -6.61
N ALA A 220 5.34 -9.36 -7.25
CA ALA A 220 6.75 -9.61 -7.51
C ALA A 220 7.54 -8.31 -7.56
N PHE A 221 8.81 -8.40 -7.18
CA PHE A 221 9.78 -7.34 -7.28
C PHE A 221 11.13 -7.93 -7.70
N ASN A 222 11.84 -7.21 -8.57
CA ASN A 222 13.19 -7.56 -8.96
C ASN A 222 14.04 -6.29 -9.05
N LYS A 223 15.08 -6.24 -8.20
CA LYS A 223 15.97 -5.10 -8.07
C LYS A 223 16.81 -4.82 -9.32
N GLU A 224 17.27 -5.86 -10.01
CA GLU A 224 18.09 -5.74 -11.23
C GLU A 224 17.32 -5.09 -12.39
N SER A 225 16.09 -5.57 -12.62
CA SER A 225 15.17 -4.99 -13.62
C SER A 225 14.46 -3.72 -13.14
N LYS A 226 14.61 -3.37 -11.85
CA LYS A 226 13.92 -2.25 -11.18
C LYS A 226 12.40 -2.27 -11.41
N ALA A 227 11.80 -3.45 -11.41
CA ALA A 227 10.39 -3.63 -11.70
C ALA A 227 9.66 -4.23 -10.50
N ALA A 228 8.44 -3.77 -10.27
CA ALA A 228 7.51 -4.39 -9.33
C ALA A 228 6.13 -4.53 -9.95
N ARG A 229 5.39 -5.56 -9.55
CA ARG A 229 4.00 -5.79 -9.93
C ARG A 229 3.18 -6.27 -8.75
N VAL A 230 1.92 -5.88 -8.73
CA VAL A 230 0.89 -6.33 -7.78
C VAL A 230 -0.36 -6.63 -8.60
N GLU A 231 -0.93 -7.81 -8.42
CA GLU A 231 -2.17 -8.24 -9.07
C GLU A 231 -3.23 -8.54 -8.01
N GLY A 232 -4.49 -8.22 -8.32
CA GLY A 232 -5.63 -8.56 -7.46
C GLY A 232 -5.53 -7.94 -6.06
N LEU A 233 -5.24 -6.64 -5.99
CA LEU A 233 -5.25 -5.94 -4.71
C LEU A 233 -6.69 -5.65 -4.29
N SER A 234 -7.04 -5.97 -3.05
CA SER A 234 -8.32 -5.58 -2.46
C SER A 234 -8.12 -4.94 -1.08
N PHE A 235 -8.89 -3.89 -0.81
CA PHE A 235 -9.02 -3.28 0.50
C PHE A 235 -10.52 -3.16 0.79
N THR A 236 -11.04 -4.18 1.47
CA THR A 236 -12.48 -4.42 1.61
C THR A 236 -12.88 -4.36 3.08
N PRO A 237 -13.97 -3.66 3.42
CA PRO A 237 -14.41 -3.55 4.80
C PRO A 237 -15.11 -4.84 5.23
N ILE A 238 -14.80 -5.27 6.44
CA ILE A 238 -15.31 -6.50 7.06
C ILE A 238 -16.73 -6.27 7.59
N VAL A 239 -16.99 -5.07 8.11
CA VAL A 239 -18.27 -4.69 8.70
C VAL A 239 -19.28 -4.31 7.61
N PRO A 240 -20.55 -4.75 7.70
CA PRO A 240 -21.61 -4.31 6.79
C PRO A 240 -21.70 -2.79 6.67
N LYS A 241 -22.05 -2.30 5.47
CA LYS A 241 -22.02 -0.88 5.08
C LYS A 241 -22.60 0.08 6.13
N TYR A 242 -23.80 -0.19 6.66
CA TYR A 242 -24.48 0.67 7.65
C TYR A 242 -24.10 0.42 9.11
N ASP A 243 -23.32 -0.62 9.38
CA ASP A 243 -22.82 -0.90 10.73
C ASP A 243 -21.40 -0.34 10.94
N PHE A 244 -20.73 0.03 9.85
CA PHE A 244 -19.38 0.56 9.82
C PHE A 244 -19.21 1.81 10.73
N ALA A 245 -20.00 2.86 10.49
CA ALA A 245 -19.96 4.08 11.30
C ALA A 245 -20.46 3.83 12.74
N LYS A 246 -21.44 2.93 12.92
CA LYS A 246 -21.99 2.58 14.24
C LYS A 246 -20.94 1.92 15.12
N PHE A 247 -20.08 1.07 14.56
CA PHE A 247 -19.03 0.39 15.32
C PHE A 247 -18.11 1.39 16.04
N LYS A 248 -17.67 2.46 15.35
CA LYS A 248 -16.86 3.51 15.98
C LYS A 248 -17.68 4.58 16.69
N GLY A 249 -19.02 4.54 16.62
CA GLY A 249 -19.93 5.51 17.24
C GLY A 249 -19.82 6.94 16.69
N GLN A 250 -19.24 7.12 15.50
CA GLN A 250 -19.01 8.42 14.87
C GLN A 250 -19.07 8.31 13.34
N GLN A 251 -19.28 9.43 12.65
CA GLN A 251 -19.19 9.47 11.19
C GLN A 251 -17.79 9.08 10.72
N LEU A 252 -17.72 8.15 9.78
CA LEU A 252 -16.48 7.64 9.21
C LEU A 252 -16.72 7.25 7.76
N ASP A 253 -15.78 7.63 6.89
CA ASP A 253 -15.77 7.19 5.50
C ASP A 253 -15.45 5.69 5.45
N ARG A 254 -16.33 4.90 4.82
CA ARG A 254 -16.10 3.50 4.48
C ARG A 254 -15.51 3.44 3.07
N PHE A 255 -14.34 2.85 2.92
CA PHE A 255 -13.70 2.63 1.63
C PHE A 255 -13.93 1.19 1.18
N ASP A 256 -14.09 0.96 -0.11
CA ASP A 256 -14.17 -0.38 -0.69
C ASP A 256 -13.42 -0.32 -2.02
N LEU A 257 -12.23 -0.90 -2.06
CA LEU A 257 -11.30 -0.76 -3.18
C LEU A 257 -10.91 -2.14 -3.71
N THR A 258 -10.96 -2.26 -5.03
CA THR A 258 -10.34 -3.37 -5.77
C THR A 258 -9.48 -2.79 -6.88
N VAL A 259 -8.34 -3.41 -7.15
CA VAL A 259 -7.43 -3.02 -8.23
C VAL A 259 -6.96 -4.28 -8.94
N GLN A 260 -7.16 -4.34 -10.25
CA GLN A 260 -6.76 -5.51 -11.02
C GLN A 260 -5.23 -5.64 -11.08
N SER A 261 -4.53 -4.58 -11.49
CA SER A 261 -3.07 -4.61 -11.58
C SER A 261 -2.44 -3.26 -11.24
N ILE A 262 -1.27 -3.31 -10.60
CA ILE A 262 -0.38 -2.18 -10.37
C ILE A 262 1.00 -2.57 -10.88
N GLN A 263 1.51 -1.80 -11.83
CA GLN A 263 2.84 -1.99 -12.41
C GLN A 263 3.71 -0.80 -12.03
N MET A 264 4.94 -1.06 -11.60
CA MET A 264 5.90 -0.04 -11.21
C MET A 264 7.22 -0.27 -11.94
N GLU A 265 7.72 0.77 -12.58
CA GLU A 265 8.97 0.77 -13.32
C GLU A 265 10.00 1.69 -12.68
N ASN A 266 11.27 1.33 -12.82
CA ASN A 266 12.42 2.02 -12.24
C ASN A 266 12.31 2.20 -10.72
N VAL A 267 11.85 1.17 -10.02
CA VAL A 267 11.85 1.11 -8.54
C VAL A 267 13.30 1.11 -8.05
N ASP A 268 13.82 2.28 -7.71
CA ASP A 268 15.20 2.44 -7.26
C ASP A 268 15.27 2.42 -5.73
N LEU A 269 15.89 1.36 -5.20
CA LEU A 269 16.14 1.17 -3.75
C LEU A 269 17.61 1.44 -3.37
N ASP A 270 18.47 1.75 -4.35
CA ASP A 270 19.92 1.95 -4.17
C ASP A 270 20.30 3.44 -4.12
N SER A 271 19.31 4.33 -4.10
CA SER A 271 19.51 5.78 -4.07
C SER A 271 20.50 6.17 -2.97
N LEU A 272 21.69 6.56 -3.43
CA LEU A 272 22.87 6.81 -2.63
C LEU A 272 22.64 8.06 -1.77
N PHE A 273 23.07 7.97 -0.50
CA PHE A 273 23.18 9.03 0.52
C PHE A 273 21.94 9.41 1.33
N ILE A 274 20.71 9.28 0.80
CA ILE A 274 19.46 9.43 1.55
C ILE A 274 18.58 8.24 1.18
N PRO A 275 18.04 7.46 2.15
CA PRO A 275 17.05 6.43 1.86
C PRO A 275 15.86 7.07 1.14
N SER A 276 15.86 6.98 -0.20
CA SER A 276 14.81 7.53 -1.04
C SER A 276 14.25 6.45 -1.93
N ILE A 277 12.92 6.43 -2.04
CA ILE A 277 12.20 5.54 -2.94
C ILE A 277 11.71 6.39 -4.10
N ASN A 278 12.25 6.12 -5.27
CA ASN A 278 11.85 6.80 -6.51
C ASN A 278 11.13 5.83 -7.42
N LEU A 279 9.94 6.26 -7.86
CA LEU A 279 9.10 5.53 -8.79
C LEU A 279 8.94 6.40 -10.04
N SER A 280 9.52 5.98 -11.15
CA SER A 280 9.43 6.77 -12.38
C SER A 280 8.07 6.65 -13.05
N ASN A 281 7.51 5.44 -13.06
CA ASN A 281 6.24 5.19 -13.70
C ASN A 281 5.44 4.17 -12.89
N ILE A 282 4.21 4.52 -12.54
CA ILE A 282 3.25 3.64 -11.88
C ILE A 282 2.02 3.57 -12.77
N ILE A 283 1.56 2.38 -13.12
CA ILE A 283 0.33 2.19 -13.88
C ILE A 283 -0.63 1.37 -13.01
N ILE A 284 -1.78 1.97 -12.70
CA ILE A 284 -2.90 1.35 -11.99
C ILE A 284 -3.99 1.08 -13.02
N GLU A 285 -4.34 -0.18 -13.21
CA GLU A 285 -5.34 -0.60 -14.19
C GLU A 285 -6.58 -1.14 -13.47
N SER A 286 -7.76 -0.70 -13.93
CA SER A 286 -9.07 -1.20 -13.48
C SER A 286 -9.24 -1.15 -11.97
N ALA A 287 -9.02 0.03 -11.38
CA ALA A 287 -9.36 0.29 -9.98
C ALA A 287 -10.85 0.59 -9.85
N ASN A 288 -11.53 -0.04 -8.90
CA ASN A 288 -12.91 0.27 -8.54
C ASN A 288 -12.96 0.68 -7.07
N LEU A 289 -13.34 1.93 -6.82
CA LEU A 289 -13.40 2.53 -5.49
C LEU A 289 -14.83 2.97 -5.17
N GLU A 290 -15.40 2.44 -4.09
CA GLU A 290 -16.57 3.03 -3.42
C GLU A 290 -16.13 3.73 -2.15
N VAL A 291 -16.58 4.97 -1.95
CA VAL A 291 -16.47 5.71 -0.69
C VAL A 291 -17.88 6.00 -0.20
N PHE A 292 -18.23 5.50 0.98
CA PHE A 292 -19.55 5.66 1.55
C PHE A 292 -19.49 6.36 2.91
N HIS A 293 -20.17 7.50 3.01
CA HIS A 293 -20.21 8.33 4.22
C HIS A 293 -21.62 8.37 4.83
N ASP A 294 -21.78 7.67 5.96
CA ASP A 294 -23.03 7.64 6.72
C ASP A 294 -23.07 8.79 7.75
N LYS A 295 -24.05 9.71 7.60
CA LYS A 295 -24.22 10.86 8.51
C LYS A 295 -25.22 10.60 9.65
N HIS A 296 -25.71 9.39 9.83
CA HIS A 296 -26.60 9.04 10.95
C HIS A 296 -25.90 9.03 12.31
N MET A 297 -24.57 8.85 12.32
CA MET A 297 -23.76 8.98 13.53
C MET A 297 -23.35 10.44 13.78
N PRO A 298 -23.03 10.83 15.03
CA PRO A 298 -22.49 12.17 15.30
C PRO A 298 -21.10 12.33 14.66
N PRO A 299 -20.71 13.55 14.24
CA PRO A 299 -19.33 13.82 13.85
C PRO A 299 -18.36 13.47 14.99
N GLY A 300 -17.17 12.97 14.64
CA GLY A 300 -16.14 12.69 15.64
C GLY A 300 -15.74 13.94 16.45
N PRO A 301 -15.22 13.78 17.68
CA PRO A 301 -14.88 14.90 18.54
C PRO A 301 -13.74 15.76 17.98
N GLY A 302 -13.86 17.09 18.15
CA GLY A 302 -12.84 18.10 17.83
C GLY A 302 -12.92 18.70 16.43
N ILE A 303 -12.43 19.94 16.27
CA ILE A 303 -12.16 20.53 14.95
C ILE A 303 -10.92 19.83 14.40
N ARG A 304 -11.12 18.90 13.46
CA ARG A 304 -10.00 18.24 12.79
C ARG A 304 -9.54 19.16 11.65
N PHE A 305 -8.49 19.91 11.89
CA PHE A 305 -7.75 20.53 10.78
C PHE A 305 -7.37 19.42 9.78
N LYS A 306 -7.86 19.53 8.54
CA LYS A 306 -7.55 18.57 7.48
C LYS A 306 -6.40 19.12 6.63
N PRO A 307 -5.24 18.44 6.59
CA PRO A 307 -4.09 18.91 5.83
C PRO A 307 -4.39 18.92 4.33
N LEU A 308 -3.76 19.85 3.61
CA LEU A 308 -3.66 19.80 2.15
C LEU A 308 -2.30 19.19 1.75
N LEU A 309 -1.94 19.22 0.47
CA LEU A 309 -0.84 18.41 -0.06
C LEU A 309 0.54 18.82 0.47
N ASN A 310 0.79 20.10 0.78
CA ASN A 310 2.06 20.53 1.37
C ASN A 310 2.26 19.92 2.76
N ASP A 311 1.23 19.99 3.60
CA ASP A 311 1.23 19.40 4.94
C ASP A 311 1.36 17.87 4.88
N VAL A 312 0.69 17.22 3.92
CA VAL A 312 0.81 15.77 3.70
C VAL A 312 2.23 15.40 3.30
N ALA A 313 2.84 16.11 2.33
CA ALA A 313 4.20 15.84 1.86
C ALA A 313 5.27 16.00 2.96
N LYS A 314 5.03 16.86 3.95
CA LYS A 314 5.92 17.06 5.12
C LYS A 314 5.74 16.02 6.23
N GLN A 315 4.60 15.32 6.26
CA GLN A 315 4.34 14.30 7.28
C GLN A 315 5.08 12.98 7.00
N PHE A 316 5.53 12.77 5.76
CA PHE A 316 6.37 11.63 5.40
C PHE A 316 7.77 11.81 5.99
N GLY A 317 8.15 10.95 6.93
CA GLY A 317 9.48 10.94 7.55
C GLY A 317 10.58 10.33 6.69
N PHE A 318 10.34 10.13 5.39
CA PHE A 318 11.30 9.56 4.44
C PHE A 318 11.20 10.22 3.06
N SER A 319 12.28 10.11 2.30
CA SER A 319 12.39 10.68 0.95
C SER A 319 11.65 9.79 -0.05
N PHE A 320 10.64 10.32 -0.73
CA PHE A 320 9.80 9.57 -1.68
C PHE A 320 9.39 10.45 -2.85
N GLY A 321 9.44 9.87 -4.06
CA GLY A 321 9.13 10.55 -5.30
C GLY A 321 8.37 9.68 -6.29
N ILE A 322 7.34 10.25 -6.91
CA ILE A 322 6.64 9.69 -8.06
C ILE A 322 6.79 10.69 -9.22
N ASP A 323 7.53 10.29 -10.25
CA ASP A 323 7.65 11.12 -11.45
C ASP A 323 6.33 11.09 -12.25
N LYS A 324 5.74 9.90 -12.46
CA LYS A 324 4.46 9.70 -13.15
C LYS A 324 3.64 8.54 -12.56
N LEU A 325 2.34 8.76 -12.38
CA LEU A 325 1.34 7.75 -12.07
C LEU A 325 0.19 7.87 -13.06
N GLU A 326 -0.17 6.76 -13.70
CA GLU A 326 -1.31 6.63 -14.61
C GLU A 326 -2.36 5.73 -13.96
N VAL A 327 -3.61 6.20 -13.91
CA VAL A 327 -4.79 5.40 -13.57
C VAL A 327 -5.57 5.19 -14.85
N LYS A 328 -5.96 3.95 -15.15
CA LYS A 328 -6.64 3.59 -16.40
C LYS A 328 -7.88 2.77 -16.15
N ASN A 329 -8.91 2.99 -16.99
CA ASN A 329 -10.15 2.19 -17.01
C ASN A 329 -10.77 1.97 -15.62
N SER A 330 -10.76 3.00 -14.79
CA SER A 330 -11.12 2.90 -13.37
C SER A 330 -12.48 3.51 -13.07
N ASN A 331 -13.06 3.20 -11.91
CA ASN A 331 -14.36 3.72 -11.50
C ASN A 331 -14.31 4.21 -10.05
N ILE A 332 -14.97 5.34 -9.79
CA ILE A 332 -15.16 5.89 -8.44
C ILE A 332 -16.64 6.15 -8.20
N ALA A 333 -17.16 5.69 -7.06
CA ALA A 333 -18.50 6.03 -6.57
C ALA A 333 -18.40 6.64 -5.17
N TYR A 334 -18.90 7.86 -5.01
CA TYR A 334 -19.03 8.51 -3.70
C TYR A 334 -20.49 8.55 -3.30
N GLY A 335 -20.82 7.96 -2.16
CA GLY A 335 -22.17 7.92 -1.60
C GLY A 335 -22.29 8.61 -0.26
N GLU A 336 -23.38 9.35 -0.06
CA GLU A 336 -23.74 9.88 1.26
C GLU A 336 -25.15 9.45 1.64
N HIS A 337 -25.35 9.15 2.93
CA HIS A 337 -26.68 8.96 3.49
C HIS A 337 -26.94 9.95 4.61
N LEU A 338 -27.92 10.84 4.39
CA LEU A 338 -28.36 11.82 5.38
C LEU A 338 -29.49 11.27 6.26
N PRO A 339 -29.53 11.67 7.55
CA PRO A 339 -30.72 11.54 8.37
C PRO A 339 -31.94 12.14 7.66
N GLY A 340 -33.06 11.42 7.69
CA GLY A 340 -34.31 11.82 7.04
C GLY A 340 -34.46 11.35 5.59
N SER A 341 -33.40 10.89 4.93
CA SER A 341 -33.54 10.25 3.61
C SER A 341 -33.76 8.75 3.74
N ASP A 342 -34.68 8.16 2.98
CA ASP A 342 -34.86 6.70 2.91
C ASP A 342 -33.70 6.00 2.20
N ASN A 343 -33.05 6.69 1.26
CA ASN A 343 -32.01 6.15 0.40
C ASN A 343 -30.74 7.02 0.44
N PRO A 344 -29.55 6.45 0.19
CA PRO A 344 -28.34 7.22 -0.06
C PRO A 344 -28.38 7.92 -1.42
N GLY A 345 -27.66 9.03 -1.55
CA GLY A 345 -27.35 9.65 -2.85
C GLY A 345 -25.94 9.31 -3.29
N PHE A 346 -25.73 9.19 -4.61
CA PHE A 346 -24.43 8.85 -5.18
C PHE A 346 -24.00 9.81 -6.29
N ILE A 347 -22.69 10.03 -6.36
CA ILE A 347 -21.98 10.58 -7.51
C ILE A 347 -21.02 9.53 -8.06
N THR A 348 -21.02 9.32 -9.38
CA THR A 348 -20.15 8.34 -10.05
C THR A 348 -19.25 8.97 -11.09
N PHE A 349 -18.05 8.40 -11.21
CA PHE A 349 -17.02 8.72 -12.19
C PHE A 349 -16.59 7.40 -12.83
N ALA A 350 -17.14 7.09 -14.00
CA ALA A 350 -16.87 5.86 -14.72
C ALA A 350 -15.82 6.08 -15.81
N ASP A 351 -15.21 5.00 -16.29
CA ASP A 351 -14.18 5.02 -17.35
C ASP A 351 -13.13 6.11 -17.10
N LEU A 352 -12.64 6.17 -15.86
CA LEU A 352 -11.69 7.18 -15.38
C LEU A 352 -10.28 6.82 -15.86
N ASP A 353 -9.71 7.77 -16.60
CA ASP A 353 -8.29 7.84 -16.90
C ASP A 353 -7.70 9.08 -16.22
N ALA A 354 -6.58 8.92 -15.53
CA ALA A 354 -5.90 10.03 -14.89
C ALA A 354 -4.38 9.90 -15.00
N THR A 355 -3.70 11.04 -15.14
CA THR A 355 -2.24 11.14 -15.07
C THR A 355 -1.85 12.11 -13.96
N ILE A 356 -1.04 11.64 -13.02
CA ILE A 356 -0.44 12.44 -11.95
C ILE A 356 1.06 12.52 -12.23
N THR A 357 1.66 13.70 -12.20
CA THR A 357 3.11 13.87 -12.29
C THR A 357 3.67 14.72 -11.17
N GLY A 358 4.92 14.45 -10.79
CA GLY A 358 5.71 15.31 -9.92
C GLY A 358 5.25 15.36 -8.46
N PHE A 359 4.88 14.23 -7.86
CA PHE A 359 4.61 14.16 -6.42
C PHE A 359 5.89 13.78 -5.66
N TYR A 360 6.34 14.65 -4.77
CA TYR A 360 7.55 14.43 -3.98
C TYR A 360 7.30 14.81 -2.51
N THR A 361 7.91 14.07 -1.58
CA THR A 361 7.87 14.41 -0.15
C THR A 361 8.89 15.50 0.20
N ALA A 362 8.74 16.14 1.36
CA ALA A 362 9.58 17.29 1.75
C ALA A 362 11.09 16.96 1.85
N GLU A 363 11.43 15.71 2.16
CA GLU A 363 12.80 15.19 2.24
C GLU A 363 13.36 14.76 0.88
N HIS A 364 12.58 14.87 -0.19
CA HIS A 364 13.00 14.51 -1.54
C HIS A 364 13.78 15.65 -2.22
N PRO A 365 14.92 15.38 -2.89
CA PRO A 365 15.73 16.42 -3.55
C PRO A 365 14.95 17.28 -4.55
N LYS A 366 13.97 16.69 -5.25
CA LYS A 366 13.13 17.40 -6.23
C LYS A 366 11.93 18.15 -5.64
N PHE A 367 11.72 18.14 -4.31
CA PHE A 367 10.54 18.77 -3.68
C PHE A 367 10.33 20.24 -4.07
N GLY A 368 11.42 20.98 -4.29
CA GLY A 368 11.36 22.39 -4.68
C GLY A 368 11.31 22.65 -6.19
N GLU A 369 11.52 21.64 -7.03
CA GLU A 369 11.78 21.80 -8.47
C GLU A 369 10.51 21.71 -9.32
N ASP A 370 9.47 21.00 -8.86
CA ASP A 370 8.27 20.70 -9.64
C ASP A 370 6.97 21.13 -8.93
N SER A 371 5.91 21.26 -9.73
CA SER A 371 4.52 21.32 -9.27
C SER A 371 3.86 19.98 -9.56
N LEU A 372 3.08 19.44 -8.62
CA LEU A 372 2.22 18.31 -8.91
C LEU A 372 1.23 18.71 -10.00
N ARG A 373 1.10 17.88 -11.03
CA ARG A 373 0.05 17.99 -12.05
C ARG A 373 -0.86 16.79 -11.96
N LEU A 374 -2.15 17.03 -12.14
CA LEU A 374 -3.16 15.99 -12.28
C LEU A 374 -4.05 16.35 -13.47
N ASP A 375 -4.12 15.45 -14.43
CA ASP A 375 -5.02 15.48 -15.57
C ASP A 375 -5.98 14.29 -15.44
N VAL A 376 -7.29 14.53 -15.56
CA VAL A 376 -8.33 13.51 -15.42
C VAL A 376 -9.33 13.66 -16.55
N MET A 377 -9.71 12.52 -17.12
CA MET A 377 -10.88 12.38 -17.99
C MET A 377 -11.76 11.25 -17.44
N THR A 378 -13.06 11.49 -17.31
CA THR A 378 -14.00 10.48 -16.82
C THR A 378 -15.41 10.74 -17.33
N ARG A 379 -16.22 9.68 -17.41
CA ARG A 379 -17.67 9.76 -17.60
C ARG A 379 -18.35 10.03 -16.27
N PHE A 380 -18.73 11.27 -16.03
CA PHE A 380 -19.46 11.71 -14.86
C PHE A 380 -20.94 11.28 -14.93
N MET A 381 -21.43 10.66 -13.85
CA MET A 381 -22.80 10.19 -13.70
C MET A 381 -23.31 9.33 -14.86
N ASP A 382 -22.40 8.60 -15.52
CA ASP A 382 -22.67 7.83 -16.73
C ASP A 382 -23.31 8.62 -17.88
N ALA A 383 -23.19 9.94 -17.87
CA ALA A 383 -23.94 10.83 -18.76
C ALA A 383 -23.07 11.81 -19.56
N SER A 384 -22.01 12.37 -18.98
CA SER A 384 -21.18 13.39 -19.65
C SER A 384 -19.70 13.22 -19.35
N ILE A 385 -18.87 13.73 -20.26
CA ILE A 385 -17.41 13.74 -20.08
C ILE A 385 -17.02 14.92 -19.19
N LEU A 386 -16.35 14.62 -18.09
CA LEU A 386 -15.71 15.56 -17.19
C LEU A 386 -14.20 15.51 -17.41
N ASN A 387 -13.59 16.66 -17.66
CA ASN A 387 -12.14 16.83 -17.66
C ASN A 387 -11.73 17.69 -16.47
N VAL A 388 -10.62 17.36 -15.81
CA VAL A 388 -10.05 18.12 -14.70
C VAL A 388 -8.55 18.29 -14.89
N ASP A 389 -8.07 19.53 -14.84
CA ASP A 389 -6.65 19.88 -14.79
C ASP A 389 -6.36 20.55 -13.44
N LEU A 390 -5.38 20.03 -12.72
CA LEU A 390 -4.90 20.57 -11.46
C LEU A 390 -3.41 20.84 -11.58
N ALA A 391 -3.00 22.02 -11.11
CA ALA A 391 -1.61 22.36 -10.88
C ALA A 391 -1.41 22.78 -9.43
N TYR A 392 -0.54 22.08 -8.72
CA TYR A 392 -0.31 22.30 -7.30
C TYR A 392 1.17 22.54 -7.02
N ALA A 393 1.53 23.71 -6.53
CA ALA A 393 2.88 23.97 -6.04
C ALA A 393 3.02 23.37 -4.64
N VAL A 394 3.36 22.07 -4.55
CA VAL A 394 3.33 21.32 -3.28
C VAL A 394 4.28 21.90 -2.25
N GLN A 395 5.37 22.55 -2.65
CA GLN A 395 6.33 23.25 -1.80
C GLN A 395 5.83 24.60 -1.26
N ASP A 396 4.81 25.18 -1.88
CA ASP A 396 4.28 26.48 -1.47
C ASP A 396 3.67 26.41 -0.07
N LYS A 397 4.02 27.39 0.78
CA LYS A 397 3.52 27.49 2.15
C LYS A 397 2.10 28.02 2.20
N ASP A 398 1.71 28.82 1.21
CA ASP A 398 0.33 29.28 1.05
C ASP A 398 -0.56 28.24 0.34
N GLU A 399 0.03 27.09 0.00
CA GLU A 399 -0.66 25.95 -0.62
C GLU A 399 -1.39 26.32 -1.91
N THR A 400 -0.78 27.20 -2.71
CA THR A 400 -1.39 27.70 -3.94
C THR A 400 -1.52 26.61 -4.98
N HIS A 401 -2.73 26.46 -5.51
CA HIS A 401 -3.03 25.54 -6.59
C HIS A 401 -4.13 26.07 -7.51
N THR A 402 -4.09 25.67 -8.78
CA THR A 402 -5.14 25.99 -9.75
C THR A 402 -5.92 24.74 -10.09
N LEU A 403 -7.25 24.85 -10.13
CA LEU A 403 -8.16 23.79 -10.52
C LEU A 403 -9.01 24.28 -11.69
N LYS A 404 -8.89 23.59 -12.82
CA LYS A 404 -9.73 23.80 -13.99
C LYS A 404 -10.55 22.56 -14.25
N ALA A 405 -11.82 22.74 -14.58
CA ALA A 405 -12.68 21.63 -14.93
C ALA A 405 -13.62 22.00 -16.08
N SER A 406 -13.92 21.04 -16.94
CA SER A 406 -14.94 21.16 -17.97
C SER A 406 -15.89 19.96 -17.96
N LEU A 407 -17.19 20.21 -18.08
CA LEU A 407 -18.20 19.18 -18.24
C LEU A 407 -18.97 19.45 -19.53
N ASN A 408 -19.06 18.45 -20.38
CA ASN A 408 -19.84 18.53 -21.61
C ASN A 408 -21.36 18.50 -21.31
N GLU A 409 -22.15 18.60 -22.36
CA GLU A 409 -23.61 18.59 -22.26
C GLU A 409 -24.18 17.37 -21.54
N MET A 410 -25.26 17.57 -20.78
CA MET A 410 -26.05 16.51 -20.16
C MET A 410 -27.45 16.95 -19.79
N ASP A 411 -28.36 15.98 -19.69
CA ASP A 411 -29.64 16.17 -19.00
C ASP A 411 -29.39 16.38 -17.50
N GLY A 412 -29.77 17.53 -16.96
CA GLY A 412 -29.57 17.89 -15.56
C GLY A 412 -30.33 16.97 -14.59
N THR A 413 -31.39 16.29 -15.05
CA THR A 413 -32.16 15.35 -14.20
C THR A 413 -31.33 14.15 -13.75
N VAL A 414 -30.23 13.82 -14.42
CA VAL A 414 -29.27 12.77 -14.01
C VAL A 414 -28.71 13.06 -12.61
N LEU A 415 -28.52 14.33 -12.24
CA LEU A 415 -28.01 14.73 -10.92
C LEU A 415 -28.96 14.37 -9.77
N ASN A 416 -30.22 14.03 -10.06
CA ASN A 416 -31.18 13.61 -9.04
C ASN A 416 -30.73 12.34 -8.30
N GLY A 417 -29.84 11.53 -8.88
CA GLY A 417 -29.22 10.39 -8.18
C GLY A 417 -28.49 10.78 -6.89
N MET A 418 -28.00 12.02 -6.80
CA MET A 418 -27.42 12.61 -5.60
C MET A 418 -28.39 13.57 -4.91
N LEU A 419 -28.96 14.51 -5.66
CA LEU A 419 -29.63 15.70 -5.11
C LEU A 419 -30.90 15.40 -4.31
N VAL A 420 -31.68 14.40 -4.73
CA VAL A 420 -32.95 14.05 -4.07
C VAL A 420 -32.71 13.60 -2.64
N ASN A 421 -31.64 12.82 -2.41
CA ASN A 421 -31.35 12.17 -1.14
C ASN A 421 -30.37 12.95 -0.24
N THR A 422 -29.65 13.93 -0.80
CA THR A 422 -28.60 14.67 -0.05
C THR A 422 -28.84 16.18 0.03
N ALA A 423 -29.58 16.75 -0.92
CA ALA A 423 -29.97 18.16 -0.90
C ALA A 423 -31.48 18.35 -0.74
N PHE A 424 -32.26 17.27 -0.69
CA PHE A 424 -33.73 17.28 -0.71
C PHE A 424 -34.27 18.20 -1.81
N THR A 425 -33.64 18.10 -2.98
CA THR A 425 -33.89 18.97 -4.14
C THR A 425 -33.96 18.11 -5.39
N ARG A 426 -34.91 18.40 -6.28
CA ARG A 426 -35.09 17.69 -7.54
C ARG A 426 -35.03 18.67 -8.70
N ILE A 427 -34.25 18.31 -9.71
CA ILE A 427 -34.32 18.92 -11.04
C ILE A 427 -35.46 18.22 -11.77
N ASP A 428 -36.56 18.92 -12.01
CA ASP A 428 -37.72 18.38 -12.74
C ASP A 428 -37.42 18.30 -14.25
N ARG A 429 -36.62 19.26 -14.75
CA ARG A 429 -36.12 19.36 -16.12
C ARG A 429 -35.01 20.41 -16.19
N GLY A 430 -34.21 20.34 -17.24
CA GLY A 430 -33.15 21.31 -17.55
C GLY A 430 -32.02 20.61 -18.29
N TYR A 431 -31.46 21.27 -19.30
CA TYR A 431 -30.35 20.75 -20.08
C TYR A 431 -29.12 21.60 -19.83
N ILE A 432 -28.01 20.97 -19.43
CA ILE A 432 -26.71 21.62 -19.26
C ILE A 432 -26.00 21.49 -20.60
N HIS A 433 -25.58 22.60 -21.19
CA HIS A 433 -24.82 22.61 -22.44
C HIS A 433 -23.31 22.51 -22.19
N ASN A 434 -22.83 23.22 -21.18
CA ASN A 434 -21.41 23.24 -20.82
C ASN A 434 -21.21 23.79 -19.40
N LEU A 435 -20.19 23.27 -18.71
CA LEU A 435 -19.66 23.87 -17.48
C LEU A 435 -18.16 24.06 -17.65
N LEU A 436 -17.67 25.26 -17.38
CA LEU A 436 -16.25 25.57 -17.25
C LEU A 436 -15.98 26.18 -15.87
N ILE A 437 -14.91 25.74 -15.23
CA ILE A 437 -14.45 26.22 -13.94
C ILE A 437 -12.97 26.58 -14.06
N ASP A 438 -12.59 27.74 -13.53
CA ASP A 438 -11.18 28.15 -13.37
C ASP A 438 -11.01 28.77 -11.98
N LEU A 439 -10.32 28.06 -11.09
CA LEU A 439 -10.10 28.45 -9.70
C LEU A 439 -8.61 28.53 -9.38
N THR A 440 -8.25 29.52 -8.58
CA THR A 440 -7.02 29.59 -7.80
C THR A 440 -7.36 29.45 -6.33
N LEU A 441 -6.77 28.47 -5.67
CA LEU A 441 -7.02 28.14 -4.28
C LEU A 441 -5.73 28.26 -3.48
N THR A 442 -5.88 28.63 -2.20
CA THR A 442 -4.81 28.68 -1.21
C THR A 442 -5.22 27.90 0.03
N ASP A 443 -4.33 27.89 1.02
CA ASP A 443 -4.63 27.42 2.35
C ASP A 443 -5.77 28.21 3.02
N SER A 444 -6.21 29.36 2.50
CA SER A 444 -7.14 30.28 3.18
C SER A 444 -8.42 30.58 2.40
N TYR A 445 -8.38 30.56 1.08
CA TYR A 445 -9.51 30.92 0.22
C TYR A 445 -9.40 30.33 -1.19
N ALA A 446 -10.54 30.20 -1.85
CA ALA A 446 -10.68 29.84 -3.26
C ALA A 446 -11.28 31.01 -4.02
N ARG A 447 -10.67 31.39 -5.14
CA ARG A 447 -11.15 32.46 -6.01
C ARG A 447 -11.13 32.06 -7.46
N GLY A 448 -12.11 32.52 -8.23
CA GLY A 448 -12.11 32.28 -9.66
C GLY A 448 -13.47 32.48 -10.30
N LYS A 449 -13.68 31.82 -11.43
CA LYS A 449 -14.88 31.99 -12.24
C LYS A 449 -15.49 30.66 -12.65
N MET A 450 -16.81 30.67 -12.79
CA MET A 450 -17.58 29.56 -13.31
C MET A 450 -18.51 30.04 -14.42
N TRP A 451 -18.50 29.30 -15.52
CA TRP A 451 -19.40 29.46 -16.65
C TRP A 451 -20.26 28.20 -16.73
N LEU A 452 -21.52 28.29 -16.36
CA LEU A 452 -22.48 27.18 -16.47
C LEU A 452 -23.57 27.58 -17.45
N GLU A 453 -23.57 26.97 -18.63
CA GLU A 453 -24.55 27.19 -19.68
C GLU A 453 -25.66 26.14 -19.59
N TYR A 454 -26.92 26.58 -19.47
CA TYR A 454 -28.07 25.68 -19.36
C TYR A 454 -29.38 26.32 -19.87
N GLU A 455 -30.36 25.47 -20.17
CA GLU A 455 -31.71 25.86 -20.59
C GLU A 455 -32.82 25.08 -19.86
N ASP A 456 -34.02 25.69 -19.77
CA ASP A 456 -35.26 25.16 -19.16
C ASP A 456 -35.05 24.51 -17.78
N LEU A 457 -34.17 25.07 -16.96
CA LEU A 457 -33.91 24.60 -15.60
C LEU A 457 -35.13 24.85 -14.70
N LYS A 458 -35.68 23.77 -14.17
CA LYS A 458 -36.74 23.80 -13.17
C LYS A 458 -36.38 22.93 -11.99
N ILE A 459 -36.30 23.56 -10.81
CA ILE A 459 -35.93 22.91 -9.56
C ILE A 459 -37.09 22.96 -8.57
N THR A 460 -37.35 21.84 -7.91
CA THR A 460 -38.34 21.70 -6.84
C THR A 460 -37.67 21.26 -5.55
N ALA A 461 -38.00 21.91 -4.43
CA ALA A 461 -37.60 21.47 -3.09
C ALA A 461 -38.51 20.33 -2.62
N LEU A 462 -37.92 19.31 -2.01
CA LEU A 462 -38.59 18.13 -1.47
C LEU A 462 -38.70 18.21 0.06
N ASP A 463 -39.69 17.52 0.63
CA ASP A 463 -39.84 17.34 2.07
C ASP A 463 -38.97 16.15 2.55
N GLU A 464 -38.31 16.35 3.68
CA GLU A 464 -37.41 15.41 4.34
C GLU A 464 -38.17 14.21 4.94
N ASN A 465 -39.49 14.30 5.14
CA ASN A 465 -40.29 13.19 5.70
C ASN A 465 -41.23 12.52 4.69
N ASP A 466 -41.36 13.08 3.48
CA ASP A 466 -42.22 12.56 2.42
C ASP A 466 -41.86 13.22 1.07
N ALA A 467 -41.21 12.47 0.17
CA ALA A 467 -40.82 12.97 -1.16
C ALA A 467 -42.00 13.44 -2.04
N THR A 468 -43.25 13.22 -1.60
CA THR A 468 -44.47 13.62 -2.31
C THR A 468 -45.14 14.88 -1.74
N ASN A 469 -44.70 15.39 -0.58
CA ASN A 469 -45.30 16.54 0.09
C ASN A 469 -44.51 17.84 -0.19
N THR A 470 -45.12 18.79 -0.89
CA THR A 470 -44.45 20.02 -1.39
C THR A 470 -44.46 21.19 -0.40
N ASN A 471 -44.84 20.96 0.87
CA ASN A 471 -45.08 22.00 1.86
C ASN A 471 -43.93 22.16 2.88
N PHE A 472 -42.71 22.40 2.41
CA PHE A 472 -41.62 22.82 3.31
C PHE A 472 -40.67 23.84 2.67
N LYS A 473 -41.12 25.10 2.66
CA LYS A 473 -40.41 26.29 2.15
C LYS A 473 -39.18 26.71 2.98
N THR A 474 -38.63 25.86 3.86
CA THR A 474 -37.72 26.31 4.94
C THR A 474 -36.24 25.97 4.70
N ARG A 475 -35.90 24.96 3.86
CA ARG A 475 -34.50 24.60 3.53
C ARG A 475 -34.02 25.05 2.15
N LEU A 476 -34.94 25.23 1.19
CA LEU A 476 -34.60 26.04 0.01
C LEU A 476 -34.15 27.45 0.43
N LYS A 477 -34.61 27.96 1.59
CA LYS A 477 -34.15 29.21 2.20
C LYS A 477 -32.71 29.21 2.73
N SER A 478 -32.04 28.06 2.94
CA SER A 478 -30.63 28.04 3.38
C SER A 478 -29.64 27.88 2.23
N LEU A 479 -30.03 27.24 1.12
CA LEU A 479 -29.25 27.26 -0.13
C LEU A 479 -29.58 28.51 -0.99
N ILE A 480 -30.82 28.98 -0.92
CA ILE A 480 -31.40 30.06 -1.73
C ILE A 480 -32.35 30.88 -0.84
N ALA A 481 -31.78 31.64 0.10
CA ALA A 481 -32.54 32.53 0.98
C ALA A 481 -33.35 33.57 0.18
N ASN A 482 -34.67 33.55 0.39
CA ASN A 482 -35.65 34.61 0.09
C ASN A 482 -35.75 35.13 -1.37
N THR A 483 -36.88 34.83 -2.02
CA THR A 483 -37.55 35.77 -2.94
C THR A 483 -36.80 36.17 -4.23
N PHE A 484 -36.06 35.26 -4.87
CA PHE A 484 -35.53 35.47 -6.22
C PHE A 484 -36.10 34.46 -7.23
N VAL A 485 -36.42 34.95 -8.43
CA VAL A 485 -36.81 34.14 -9.59
C VAL A 485 -35.55 33.39 -10.03
N MET A 486 -35.52 32.07 -9.85
CA MET A 486 -34.44 31.25 -10.41
C MET A 486 -34.41 31.44 -11.92
N ARG A 487 -33.21 31.61 -12.47
CA ARG A 487 -33.02 31.66 -13.92
C ARG A 487 -33.39 30.29 -14.49
N SER A 488 -34.33 30.26 -15.42
CA SER A 488 -34.63 29.05 -16.21
C SER A 488 -33.53 28.79 -17.23
N ASP A 489 -32.88 29.84 -17.71
CA ASP A 489 -31.90 29.78 -18.78
C ASP A 489 -30.69 30.65 -18.42
N ASN A 490 -29.50 30.18 -18.78
CA ASN A 490 -28.25 30.93 -18.66
C ASN A 490 -27.41 30.71 -19.91
N MET A 491 -27.74 31.43 -20.99
CA MET A 491 -27.12 31.27 -22.31
C MET A 491 -26.94 32.61 -23.02
N GLY A 492 -26.13 32.62 -24.08
CA GLY A 492 -25.99 33.77 -24.99
C GLY A 492 -25.44 35.03 -24.32
N GLU A 493 -25.91 36.20 -24.76
CA GLU A 493 -25.43 37.50 -24.27
C GLU A 493 -25.81 37.79 -22.80
N ASP A 494 -26.87 37.13 -22.30
CA ASP A 494 -27.37 37.29 -20.92
C ASP A 494 -26.76 36.27 -19.93
N MET A 495 -25.79 35.47 -20.39
CA MET A 495 -25.11 34.47 -19.57
C MET A 495 -24.40 35.12 -18.38
N LYS A 496 -24.82 34.73 -17.17
CA LYS A 496 -24.18 35.10 -15.93
C LYS A 496 -22.97 34.20 -15.70
N VAL A 497 -21.82 34.83 -15.52
CA VAL A 497 -20.59 34.20 -15.04
C VAL A 497 -20.55 34.39 -13.53
N ALA A 498 -20.41 33.31 -12.76
CA ALA A 498 -20.30 33.40 -11.31
C ALA A 498 -18.86 33.73 -10.90
N GLU A 499 -18.71 34.63 -9.93
CA GLU A 499 -17.43 34.97 -9.32
C GLU A 499 -17.31 34.25 -7.97
N ILE A 500 -16.45 33.24 -7.92
CA ILE A 500 -16.23 32.46 -6.72
C ILE A 500 -15.23 33.23 -5.84
N ASP A 501 -15.61 33.50 -4.59
CA ASP A 501 -14.72 33.94 -3.50
C ASP A 501 -15.18 33.24 -2.22
N TYR A 502 -14.55 32.11 -1.91
CA TYR A 502 -14.98 31.19 -0.86
C TYR A 502 -13.87 30.96 0.19
N PRO A 503 -14.11 31.24 1.48
CA PRO A 503 -13.11 30.98 2.53
C PRO A 503 -12.93 29.47 2.76
N ARG A 504 -11.68 29.00 2.91
CA ARG A 504 -11.39 27.57 3.09
C ARG A 504 -11.99 27.06 4.41
N PRO A 505 -12.86 26.03 4.36
CA PRO A 505 -13.29 25.31 5.55
C PRO A 505 -12.17 24.37 6.02
N LYS A 506 -11.48 24.75 7.10
CA LYS A 506 -10.30 24.02 7.61
C LYS A 506 -10.60 22.61 8.12
N ASP A 507 -11.89 22.28 8.33
CA ASP A 507 -12.39 20.95 8.72
C ASP A 507 -12.63 20.00 7.53
N LYS A 508 -12.43 20.47 6.29
CA LYS A 508 -12.63 19.68 5.07
C LYS A 508 -11.30 19.32 4.41
N ALA A 509 -11.21 18.07 3.96
CA ALA A 509 -10.13 17.63 3.09
C ALA A 509 -10.21 18.34 1.72
N ILE A 510 -9.15 18.23 0.93
CA ILE A 510 -8.96 18.95 -0.33
C ILE A 510 -10.15 18.86 -1.29
N PHE A 511 -10.70 17.66 -1.52
CA PHE A 511 -11.87 17.48 -2.39
C PHE A 511 -13.14 18.14 -1.83
N GLY A 512 -13.35 18.06 -0.50
CA GLY A 512 -14.48 18.74 0.15
C GLY A 512 -14.38 20.26 0.06
N TYR A 513 -13.16 20.79 0.10
CA TYR A 513 -12.89 22.21 -0.12
C TYR A 513 -13.17 22.62 -1.57
N TRP A 514 -12.71 21.85 -2.56
CA TRP A 514 -13.01 22.10 -3.97
C TRP A 514 -14.52 22.09 -4.23
N TRP A 515 -15.21 21.05 -3.75
CA TRP A 515 -16.65 20.93 -3.89
C TRP A 515 -17.40 22.13 -3.30
N LYS A 516 -17.03 22.59 -2.10
CA LYS A 516 -17.70 23.73 -1.46
C LYS A 516 -17.50 25.04 -2.23
N SER A 517 -16.30 25.24 -2.78
CA SER A 517 -16.01 26.39 -3.65
C SER A 517 -16.85 26.36 -4.93
N ILE A 518 -16.91 25.20 -5.60
CA ILE A 518 -17.74 24.98 -6.80
C ILE A 518 -19.22 25.17 -6.49
N GLN A 519 -19.71 24.62 -5.37
CA GLN A 519 -21.09 24.78 -4.92
C GLN A 519 -21.49 26.26 -4.80
N SER A 520 -20.60 27.12 -4.28
CA SER A 520 -20.88 28.55 -4.14
C SER A 520 -21.09 29.24 -5.50
N GLY A 521 -20.30 28.85 -6.51
CA GLY A 521 -20.46 29.33 -7.90
C GLY A 521 -21.77 28.87 -8.52
N LEU A 522 -22.14 27.59 -8.34
CA LEU A 522 -23.42 27.05 -8.83
C LEU A 522 -24.61 27.83 -8.25
N GLU A 523 -24.57 28.08 -6.94
CA GLU A 523 -25.61 28.86 -6.26
C GLU A 523 -25.70 30.28 -6.82
N GLU A 524 -24.57 30.92 -7.12
CA GLU A 524 -24.56 32.25 -7.73
C GLU A 524 -25.09 32.25 -9.17
N THR A 525 -24.76 31.26 -10.01
CA THR A 525 -25.23 31.23 -11.39
C THR A 525 -26.75 31.00 -11.49
N ILE A 526 -27.32 30.23 -10.57
CA ILE A 526 -28.76 29.90 -10.56
C ILE A 526 -29.60 31.04 -9.95
N LYS A 527 -29.01 31.84 -9.03
CA LYS A 527 -29.60 33.05 -8.45
C LYS A 527 -29.61 34.22 -9.44
#